data_AF-A0A4Y8ZTW2-F1
#
_entry.id   AF-A0A4Y8ZTW2-F1
#
_cell.length_a   1.000
_cell.length_b   1.000
_cell.length_c   1.000
_cell.angle_alpha   90.00
_cell.angle_beta   90.00
_cell.angle_gamma   90.00
#
_symmetry.space_group_name_H-M   'P 1'
#
loop_
_entity.id
_entity.type
_entity.pdbx_description
1 polymer ?
#
loop_
_entity_poly.entity_id
_entity_poly.type
_entity_poly.pdbx_seq_one_letter_code
_entity_poly.pdbx_strand_id
1 'polypeptide(L)'
;MKTRQLLAAALLGLAPPALAASRAPQPPAAGEATPRLVGEWEGEADQPRGWPLFLNLRVEERAGRLAGRLSLLGRRLDLARASRSASGIEVATAGADPIVVRARFEGQALVGEAVVDGVSWPLRLRPVPQLPPPRDRLEGWRQDLDTLATRFLAADRSFSPGEAMLFREALDAIRQDLPRLDDAEITTRMAAAVALAGNGHTRLYLLRNRQELRRLPIRLWWFSDGLFVVRAAAAQKDLLGCRVEAIEGLPARNARDRAAPLFAGTSGWIDYKTVYSLTSPETLHGIGLAPDMERIAFRFAGCPAAGVRTLAPLPLARSRAPVEAWWDLSPRFRAPGTDWAHVLDAQAAALPLYLRNEANYWFDETDGILYLQCNRSEQAEGETTEAFGKRLLDALERRRPRAFVLDLRFNTGGSMHYAEALMEALVRRTEGLQRFVIVGRATFSAGMSAALPWRRPGVTFVGEPIAERLDFWAEGGNIPLPYSGYDAHFANGFHSYSPAPCPQGIWCLDRSIDGLDPHVLATTSFADYAAGRDPAISAIAERLRKSAGNP
;
A
#
# COMPACT_ATOMS: atom_id res chain seq x y z
N MET A 1 -23.64 -4.96 2.04
CA MET A 1 -24.22 -4.96 3.41
C MET A 1 -24.07 -6.31 4.12
N LYS A 2 -24.48 -7.46 3.54
CA LYS A 2 -24.37 -8.78 4.22
C LYS A 2 -22.95 -9.21 4.60
N THR A 3 -21.94 -8.87 3.79
CA THR A 3 -20.51 -9.14 4.11
C THR A 3 -19.98 -8.30 5.27
N ARG A 4 -20.55 -7.11 5.50
CA ARG A 4 -20.16 -6.20 6.60
C ARG A 4 -20.70 -6.67 7.96
N GLN A 5 -21.88 -7.29 7.98
CA GLN A 5 -22.45 -7.88 9.21
C GLN A 5 -21.75 -9.19 9.62
N LEU A 6 -21.28 -9.99 8.65
CA LEU A 6 -20.47 -11.18 8.93
C LEU A 6 -19.09 -10.83 9.50
N LEU A 7 -18.49 -9.70 9.09
CA LEU A 7 -17.23 -9.20 9.67
C LEU A 7 -17.38 -8.79 11.14
N ALA A 8 -18.49 -8.13 11.48
CA ALA A 8 -18.81 -7.77 12.86
C ALA A 8 -19.06 -9.02 13.72
N ALA A 9 -19.75 -10.04 13.19
CA ALA A 9 -20.02 -11.29 13.91
C ALA A 9 -18.76 -12.13 14.18
N ALA A 10 -17.75 -12.08 13.30
CA ALA A 10 -16.46 -12.75 13.51
C ALA A 10 -15.58 -12.06 14.57
N LEU A 11 -15.74 -10.76 14.77
CA LEU A 11 -15.04 -9.98 15.81
C LEU A 11 -15.77 -10.00 17.18
N LEU A 12 -17.09 -10.24 17.20
CA LEU A 12 -17.94 -10.10 18.40
C LEU A 12 -18.42 -11.44 19.00
N GLY A 13 -17.83 -12.56 18.61
CA GLY A 13 -18.23 -13.89 19.09
C GLY A 13 -17.82 -14.18 20.54
N LEU A 14 -18.49 -13.53 21.51
CA LEU A 14 -18.88 -13.99 22.86
C LEU A 14 -19.24 -12.75 23.72
N ALA A 15 -20.53 -12.39 23.79
CA ALA A 15 -21.03 -11.40 24.76
C ALA A 15 -22.36 -11.84 25.37
N PRO A 16 -22.51 -11.72 26.71
CA PRO A 16 -23.81 -11.49 27.33
C PRO A 16 -23.79 -10.15 28.14
N PRO A 17 -24.94 -9.71 28.66
CA PRO A 17 -25.76 -8.64 28.11
C PRO A 17 -25.43 -7.23 28.65
N ALA A 18 -25.99 -6.25 27.94
CA ALA A 18 -26.10 -4.81 28.18
C ALA A 18 -25.61 -4.27 29.53
N LEU A 19 -24.62 -3.36 29.47
CA LEU A 19 -24.26 -2.46 30.56
C LEU A 19 -24.32 -1.00 30.09
N ALA A 20 -24.83 -0.19 31.01
CA ALA A 20 -25.34 1.16 30.83
C ALA A 20 -24.30 2.15 30.27
N ALA A 21 -24.81 3.18 29.59
CA ALA A 21 -24.06 4.30 29.05
C ALA A 21 -23.16 4.95 30.12
N SER A 22 -21.88 4.60 30.11
CA SER A 22 -20.85 5.31 30.86
C SER A 22 -20.50 6.59 30.12
N ARG A 23 -20.83 7.73 30.73
CA ARG A 23 -20.39 9.07 30.30
C ARG A 23 -18.87 9.08 30.20
N ALA A 24 -18.34 9.46 29.03
CA ALA A 24 -16.91 9.70 28.86
C ALA A 24 -16.43 10.72 29.91
N PRO A 25 -15.30 10.48 30.60
CA PRO A 25 -14.74 11.47 31.51
C PRO A 25 -14.36 12.72 30.70
N GLN A 26 -14.93 13.86 31.12
CA GLN A 26 -14.53 15.16 30.62
C GLN A 26 -13.06 15.40 31.03
N PRO A 27 -12.17 15.80 30.10
CA PRO A 27 -10.79 16.10 30.47
C PRO A 27 -10.77 17.23 31.50
N PRO A 28 -9.89 17.17 32.52
CA PRO A 28 -9.74 18.27 33.46
C PRO A 28 -9.37 19.55 32.69
N ALA A 29 -9.98 20.67 33.09
CA ALA A 29 -9.61 21.98 32.58
C ALA A 29 -8.12 22.23 32.88
N ALA A 30 -7.29 22.17 31.85
CA ALA A 30 -5.87 22.47 31.96
C ALA A 30 -5.73 23.99 32.19
N GLY A 31 -5.12 24.39 33.30
CA GLY A 31 -4.63 25.75 33.47
C GLY A 31 -3.70 26.11 32.32
N GLU A 32 -3.85 27.32 31.77
CA GLU A 32 -3.13 27.82 30.59
C GLU A 32 -1.62 27.99 30.87
N ALA A 33 -0.88 26.90 30.86
CA ALA A 33 0.55 26.93 30.63
C ALA A 33 0.79 27.17 29.13
N THR A 34 1.61 28.16 28.78
CA THR A 34 2.06 28.37 27.40
C THR A 34 2.67 27.06 26.88
N PRO A 35 2.22 26.52 25.73
CA PRO A 35 2.73 25.27 25.19
C PRO A 35 4.25 25.32 25.02
N ARG A 36 4.95 24.25 25.40
CA ARG A 36 6.39 24.12 25.15
C ARG A 36 6.62 23.98 23.65
N LEU A 37 7.37 24.92 23.07
CA LEU A 37 7.73 24.86 21.64
C LEU A 37 8.58 23.63 21.30
N VAL A 38 9.54 23.30 22.17
CA VAL A 38 10.44 22.16 21.99
C VAL A 38 9.64 20.86 22.09
N GLY A 39 9.72 20.04 21.05
CA GLY A 39 8.92 18.83 20.89
C GLY A 39 8.59 18.54 19.44
N GLU A 40 7.70 17.57 19.24
CA GLU A 40 7.15 17.22 17.94
C GLU A 40 5.76 17.83 17.78
N TRP A 41 5.50 18.36 16.60
CA TRP A 41 4.25 18.98 16.20
C TRP A 41 3.78 18.34 14.92
N GLU A 42 2.49 18.07 14.81
CA GLU A 42 1.90 17.47 13.63
C GLU A 42 0.62 18.19 13.22
N GLY A 43 0.28 18.13 11.94
CA GLY A 43 -0.97 18.69 11.45
C GLY A 43 -0.95 18.83 9.94
N GLU A 44 -1.82 19.69 9.44
CA GLU A 44 -2.03 19.85 8.02
C GLU A 44 -1.69 21.29 7.57
N ALA A 45 -1.20 21.39 6.34
CA ALA A 45 -1.14 22.64 5.58
C ALA A 45 -2.09 22.53 4.38
N ASP A 46 -2.98 23.49 4.24
CA ASP A 46 -4.00 23.56 3.22
C ASP A 46 -3.40 24.10 1.92
N GLN A 47 -3.13 23.19 0.98
CA GLN A 47 -2.67 23.59 -0.34
C GLN A 47 -3.79 24.35 -1.08
N PRO A 48 -3.49 25.48 -1.74
CA PRO A 48 -4.44 26.14 -2.62
C PRO A 48 -4.91 25.19 -3.72
N ARG A 49 -6.22 24.92 -3.77
CA ARG A 49 -6.86 24.01 -4.74
C ARG A 49 -6.25 22.60 -4.70
N GLY A 50 -6.02 22.05 -3.50
CA GLY A 50 -5.58 20.68 -3.27
C GLY A 50 -6.19 20.09 -2.00
N TRP A 51 -5.89 18.81 -1.74
CA TRP A 51 -6.13 18.23 -0.42
C TRP A 51 -5.10 18.77 0.60
N PRO A 52 -5.44 18.78 1.90
CA PRO A 52 -4.50 19.17 2.95
C PRO A 52 -3.32 18.21 3.03
N LEU A 53 -2.12 18.77 3.15
CA LEU A 53 -0.88 18.01 3.23
C LEU A 53 -0.46 17.86 4.68
N PHE A 54 -0.27 16.62 5.11
CA PHE A 54 0.19 16.34 6.46
C PHE A 54 1.68 16.63 6.61
N LEU A 55 2.04 17.28 7.72
CA LEU A 55 3.42 17.62 8.02
C LEU A 55 3.76 17.40 9.49
N ASN A 56 5.04 17.15 9.74
CA ASN A 56 5.61 17.03 11.08
C ASN A 56 6.74 18.04 11.27
N LEU A 57 6.67 18.85 12.31
CA LEU A 57 7.70 19.78 12.71
C LEU A 57 8.28 19.33 14.05
N ARG A 58 9.53 18.89 14.05
CA ARG A 58 10.30 18.62 15.27
C ARG A 58 11.17 19.82 15.58
N VAL A 59 11.02 20.40 16.76
CA VAL A 59 11.83 21.51 17.26
C VAL A 59 12.62 21.04 18.47
N GLU A 60 13.93 21.27 18.44
CA GLU A 60 14.89 20.96 19.51
C GLU A 60 15.63 22.23 19.91
N GLU A 61 16.16 22.26 21.12
CA GLU A 61 17.06 23.32 21.57
C GLU A 61 18.46 22.75 21.80
N ARG A 62 19.46 23.31 21.12
CA ARG A 62 20.87 22.89 21.21
C ARG A 62 21.74 24.11 21.45
N ALA A 63 22.43 24.14 22.60
CA ALA A 63 23.31 25.26 23.00
C ALA A 63 22.64 26.65 22.88
N GLY A 64 21.36 26.76 23.30
CA GLY A 64 20.59 28.00 23.26
C GLY A 64 20.09 28.41 21.87
N ARG A 65 20.19 27.54 20.86
CA ARG A 65 19.65 27.75 19.50
C ARG A 65 18.59 26.71 19.18
N LEU A 66 17.53 27.15 18.51
CA LEU A 66 16.52 26.24 17.97
C LEU A 66 17.07 25.52 16.74
N ALA A 67 16.93 24.22 16.74
CA ALA A 67 17.24 23.31 15.63
C ALA A 67 16.06 22.37 15.42
N GLY A 68 16.10 21.53 14.38
CA GLY A 68 15.04 20.57 14.17
C GLY A 68 14.88 20.13 12.73
N ARG A 69 13.69 19.61 12.42
CA ARG A 69 13.35 19.07 11.11
C ARG A 69 11.88 19.29 10.77
N LEU A 70 11.62 19.62 9.52
CA LEU A 70 10.30 19.59 8.90
C LEU A 70 10.18 18.34 8.02
N SER A 71 9.10 17.59 8.16
CA SER A 71 8.71 16.53 7.24
C SER A 71 7.45 16.94 6.49
N LEU A 72 7.50 17.04 5.17
CA LEU A 72 6.40 17.46 4.31
C LEU A 72 6.61 16.82 2.91
N LEU A 73 5.54 16.37 2.26
CA LEU A 73 5.59 15.72 0.93
C LEU A 73 6.57 14.53 0.89
N GLY A 74 6.65 13.74 1.97
CA GLY A 74 7.57 12.62 2.09
C GLY A 74 9.06 13.01 2.23
N ARG A 75 9.40 14.29 2.15
CA ARG A 75 10.76 14.82 2.33
C ARG A 75 11.03 15.10 3.80
N ARG A 76 12.25 14.82 4.24
CA ARG A 76 12.78 15.21 5.56
C ARG A 76 13.78 16.33 5.36
N LEU A 77 13.45 17.52 5.83
CA LEU A 77 14.18 18.75 5.59
C LEU A 77 14.66 19.31 6.93
N ASP A 78 15.98 19.37 7.12
CA ASP A 78 16.54 19.96 8.33
C ASP A 78 16.31 21.49 8.35
N LEU A 79 16.11 22.03 9.55
CA LEU A 79 15.90 23.47 9.72
C LEU A 79 17.23 24.21 9.62
N ALA A 80 17.32 25.18 8.70
CA ALA A 80 18.47 26.08 8.58
C ALA A 80 18.34 27.28 9.53
N ARG A 81 17.12 27.76 9.75
CA ARG A 81 16.81 28.86 10.67
C ARG A 81 15.56 28.52 11.47
N ALA A 82 15.58 28.84 12.76
CA ALA A 82 14.42 28.77 13.62
C ALA A 82 14.51 29.90 14.64
N SER A 83 13.45 30.70 14.74
CA SER A 83 13.33 31.78 15.69
C SER A 83 11.99 31.67 16.42
N ARG A 84 11.97 32.12 17.68
CA ARG A 84 10.79 32.18 18.52
C ARG A 84 10.56 33.63 18.92
N SER A 85 9.31 34.07 18.83
CA SER A 85 8.84 35.30 19.44
C SER A 85 7.95 34.99 20.65
N ALA A 86 7.49 36.01 21.37
CA ALA A 86 6.52 35.84 22.46
C ALA A 86 5.19 35.24 21.96
N SER A 87 4.84 35.44 20.69
CA SER A 87 3.54 35.07 20.11
C SER A 87 3.60 33.91 19.12
N GLY A 88 4.78 33.38 18.77
CA GLY A 88 4.88 32.35 17.75
C GLY A 88 6.29 31.92 17.37
N ILE A 89 6.39 31.32 16.18
CA ILE A 89 7.62 30.83 15.58
C ILE A 89 7.74 31.21 14.11
N GLU A 90 8.98 31.33 13.66
CA GLU A 90 9.34 31.28 12.26
C GLU A 90 10.45 30.24 12.08
N VAL A 91 10.24 29.24 11.23
CA VAL A 91 11.25 28.24 10.88
C VAL A 91 11.41 28.17 9.37
N ALA A 92 12.64 27.94 8.91
CA ALA A 92 12.97 27.80 7.49
C ALA A 92 13.85 26.57 7.29
N THR A 93 13.51 25.74 6.30
CA THR A 93 14.31 24.57 5.93
C THR A 93 15.61 24.97 5.23
N ALA A 94 16.58 24.06 5.18
CA ALA A 94 17.74 24.17 4.30
C ALA A 94 17.35 23.90 2.83
N GLY A 95 18.13 24.44 1.89
CA GLY A 95 17.96 24.23 0.44
C GLY A 95 17.89 25.51 -0.37
N ALA A 96 17.88 25.38 -1.71
CA ALA A 96 17.73 26.49 -2.65
C ALA A 96 16.33 27.13 -2.57
N ASP A 97 15.30 26.29 -2.38
CA ASP A 97 13.91 26.69 -2.22
C ASP A 97 13.43 26.33 -0.80
N PRO A 98 13.75 27.16 0.22
CA PRO A 98 13.43 26.85 1.60
C PRO A 98 11.93 26.97 1.86
N ILE A 99 11.37 25.98 2.55
CA ILE A 99 10.01 26.04 3.08
C ILE A 99 10.05 26.87 4.36
N VAL A 100 9.22 27.92 4.42
CA VAL A 100 9.16 28.83 5.56
C VAL A 100 7.83 28.65 6.28
N VAL A 101 7.86 28.22 7.53
CA VAL A 101 6.68 28.12 8.40
C VAL A 101 6.65 29.31 9.33
N ARG A 102 5.56 30.08 9.29
CA ARG A 102 5.27 31.19 10.21
C ARG A 102 3.99 30.87 10.95
N ALA A 103 4.06 30.68 12.26
CA ALA A 103 2.90 30.28 13.05
C ALA A 103 2.86 30.99 14.39
N ARG A 104 1.65 31.24 14.89
CA ARG A 104 1.39 31.83 16.21
C ARG A 104 0.78 30.79 17.13
N PHE A 105 0.98 30.97 18.43
CA PHE A 105 0.30 30.13 19.43
C PHE A 105 -1.17 30.53 19.53
N GLU A 106 -2.07 29.59 19.25
CA GLU A 106 -3.50 29.70 19.51
C GLU A 106 -3.93 28.57 20.46
N GLY A 107 -4.02 28.89 21.76
CA GLY A 107 -4.16 27.88 22.80
C GLY A 107 -2.95 26.93 22.82
N GLN A 108 -3.18 25.64 22.59
CA GLN A 108 -2.13 24.61 22.49
C GLN A 108 -1.67 24.36 21.04
N ALA A 109 -2.25 25.04 20.04
CA ALA A 109 -1.91 24.82 18.64
C ALA A 109 -0.95 25.89 18.10
N LEU A 110 -0.25 25.56 17.03
CA LEU A 110 0.44 26.51 16.16
C LEU A 110 -0.42 26.75 14.92
N VAL A 111 -0.76 28.01 14.65
CA VAL A 111 -1.65 28.40 13.53
C VAL A 111 -0.97 29.48 12.71
N GLY A 112 -0.94 29.33 11.39
CA GLY A 112 -0.33 30.30 10.51
C GLY A 112 -0.22 29.78 9.09
N GLU A 113 0.96 29.85 8.51
CA GLU A 113 1.21 29.48 7.10
C GLU A 113 2.54 28.75 6.90
N ALA A 114 2.57 27.85 5.91
CA ALA A 114 3.79 27.34 5.29
C ALA A 114 3.90 27.97 3.90
N VAL A 115 5.02 28.63 3.62
CA VAL A 115 5.34 29.14 2.29
C VAL A 115 6.16 28.08 1.57
N VAL A 116 5.59 27.49 0.52
CA VAL A 116 6.21 26.47 -0.34
C VAL A 116 6.21 27.01 -1.76
N ASP A 117 7.40 27.09 -2.38
CA ASP A 117 7.59 27.63 -3.73
C ASP A 117 6.92 29.01 -3.94
N GLY A 118 7.00 29.87 -2.91
CA GLY A 118 6.40 31.20 -2.91
C GLY A 118 4.88 31.25 -2.66
N VAL A 119 4.23 30.11 -2.47
CA VAL A 119 2.78 30.01 -2.22
C VAL A 119 2.52 29.78 -0.72
N SER A 120 1.67 30.60 -0.13
CA SER A 120 1.26 30.47 1.28
C SER A 120 0.16 29.42 1.44
N TRP A 121 0.39 28.45 2.30
CA TRP A 121 -0.52 27.36 2.66
C TRP A 121 -0.92 27.54 4.13
N PRO A 122 -2.18 27.89 4.44
CA PRO A 122 -2.66 27.95 5.81
C PRO A 122 -2.36 26.64 6.54
N LEU A 123 -1.89 26.71 7.78
CA LEU A 123 -1.55 25.51 8.53
C LEU A 123 -2.04 25.56 9.97
N ARG A 124 -2.25 24.36 10.51
CA ARG A 124 -2.53 24.17 11.92
C ARG A 124 -1.80 22.94 12.43
N LEU A 125 -0.88 23.13 13.36
CA LEU A 125 -0.17 22.05 14.04
C LEU A 125 -0.61 21.91 15.48
N ARG A 126 -0.60 20.68 15.98
CA ARG A 126 -0.85 20.30 17.35
C ARG A 126 0.39 19.61 17.91
N PRO A 127 0.69 19.78 19.20
CA PRO A 127 1.81 19.09 19.81
C PRO A 127 1.50 17.59 19.84
N VAL A 128 2.48 16.78 19.45
CA VAL A 128 2.44 15.34 19.62
C VAL A 128 2.68 15.04 21.10
N PRO A 129 1.76 14.33 21.79
CA PRO A 129 1.94 14.01 23.20
C PRO A 129 3.24 13.23 23.44
N GLN A 130 4.08 13.72 24.35
CA GLN A 130 5.25 12.97 24.82
C GLN A 130 4.78 11.99 25.90
N LEU A 131 4.60 10.73 25.50
CA LEU A 131 4.27 9.66 26.43
C LEU A 131 5.54 9.18 27.15
N PRO A 132 5.49 8.93 28.47
CA PRO A 132 6.60 8.29 29.16
C PRO A 132 6.81 6.87 28.61
N PRO A 133 8.04 6.32 28.70
CA PRO A 133 8.27 4.91 28.44
C PRO A 133 7.26 4.06 29.24
N PRO A 134 6.60 3.08 28.61
CA PRO A 134 5.58 2.29 29.29
C PRO A 134 6.23 1.47 30.42
N ARG A 135 5.57 1.41 31.58
CA ARG A 135 6.04 0.66 32.76
C ARG A 135 6.02 -0.84 32.52
N ASP A 136 5.07 -1.29 31.72
CA ASP A 136 4.88 -2.69 31.37
C ASP A 136 4.29 -2.84 29.96
N ARG A 137 4.15 -4.10 29.53
CA ARG A 137 3.57 -4.47 28.24
C ARG A 137 2.13 -3.97 28.06
N LEU A 138 1.32 -4.01 29.11
CA LEU A 138 -0.11 -3.64 29.01
C LEU A 138 -0.25 -2.13 28.80
N GLU A 139 0.53 -1.34 29.53
CA GLU A 139 0.61 0.10 29.33
C GLU A 139 1.11 0.44 27.92
N GLY A 140 2.13 -0.27 27.42
CA GLY A 140 2.63 -0.10 26.07
C GLY A 140 1.54 -0.29 25.02
N TRP A 141 0.81 -1.41 25.06
CA TRP A 141 -0.28 -1.65 24.13
C TRP A 141 -1.44 -0.66 24.29
N ARG A 142 -1.72 -0.19 25.51
CA ARG A 142 -2.72 0.90 25.72
C ARG A 142 -2.30 2.19 25.03
N GLN A 143 -1.03 2.58 25.12
CA GLN A 143 -0.51 3.77 24.44
C GLN A 143 -0.67 3.69 22.92
N ASP A 144 -0.47 2.52 22.32
CA ASP A 144 -0.72 2.29 20.89
C ASP A 144 -2.20 2.41 20.53
N LEU A 145 -3.09 1.77 21.30
CA LEU A 145 -4.54 1.83 21.08
C LEU A 145 -5.08 3.26 21.27
N ASP A 146 -4.53 4.02 22.23
CA ASP A 146 -4.89 5.42 22.46
C ASP A 146 -4.42 6.30 21.29
N THR A 147 -3.23 6.05 20.76
CA THR A 147 -2.71 6.73 19.55
C THR A 147 -3.61 6.45 18.35
N LEU A 148 -4.08 5.20 18.19
CA LEU A 148 -5.02 4.83 17.14
C LEU A 148 -6.38 5.55 17.30
N ALA A 149 -6.92 5.55 18.52
CA ALA A 149 -8.23 6.15 18.81
C ALA A 149 -8.26 7.68 18.70
N THR A 150 -7.11 8.34 18.89
CA THR A 150 -7.00 9.80 18.94
C THR A 150 -6.34 10.38 17.70
N ARG A 151 -5.04 10.14 17.50
CA ARG A 151 -4.23 10.76 16.44
C ARG A 151 -4.56 10.19 15.07
N PHE A 152 -4.53 8.87 14.94
CA PHE A 152 -4.79 8.21 13.66
C PHE A 152 -6.22 8.46 13.17
N LEU A 153 -7.24 8.23 14.01
CA LEU A 153 -8.63 8.45 13.62
C LEU A 153 -8.96 9.92 13.31
N ALA A 154 -8.27 10.88 13.94
CA ALA A 154 -8.44 12.29 13.62
C ALA A 154 -7.79 12.69 12.28
N ALA A 155 -6.73 11.99 11.87
CA ALA A 155 -6.02 12.25 10.61
C ALA A 155 -6.66 11.55 9.42
N ASP A 156 -7.23 10.35 9.62
CA ASP A 156 -7.84 9.56 8.55
C ASP A 156 -9.26 10.04 8.21
N ARG A 157 -9.47 10.45 6.96
CA ARG A 157 -10.76 10.93 6.46
C ARG A 157 -11.57 9.85 5.72
N SER A 158 -11.03 8.64 5.61
CA SER A 158 -11.65 7.54 4.89
C SER A 158 -12.71 6.79 5.69
N PHE A 159 -12.70 6.90 7.02
CA PHE A 159 -13.76 6.37 7.86
C PHE A 159 -15.06 7.17 7.68
N SER A 160 -16.14 6.50 7.26
CA SER A 160 -17.48 7.04 7.49
C SER A 160 -17.79 7.12 8.99
N PRO A 161 -18.78 7.92 9.43
CA PRO A 161 -19.15 8.00 10.85
C PRO A 161 -19.47 6.64 11.49
N GLY A 162 -20.12 5.74 10.73
CA GLY A 162 -20.42 4.38 11.18
C GLY A 162 -19.17 3.50 11.29
N GLU A 163 -18.26 3.58 10.32
CA GLU A 163 -16.99 2.84 10.37
C GLU A 163 -16.09 3.34 11.50
N ALA A 164 -16.09 4.65 11.78
CA ALA A 164 -15.37 5.24 12.92
C ALA A 164 -15.93 4.77 14.28
N MET A 165 -17.24 4.50 14.37
CA MET A 165 -17.85 3.92 15.57
C MET A 165 -17.39 2.46 15.76
N LEU A 166 -17.49 1.64 14.70
CA LEU A 166 -17.01 0.25 14.72
C LEU A 166 -15.51 0.15 15.04
N PHE A 167 -14.70 1.08 14.52
CA PHE A 167 -13.28 1.15 14.83
C PHE A 167 -13.04 1.37 16.33
N ARG A 168 -13.72 2.33 16.95
CA ARG A 168 -13.59 2.57 18.40
C ARG A 168 -14.04 1.37 19.23
N GLU A 169 -15.17 0.76 18.86
CA GLU A 169 -15.66 -0.47 19.51
C GLU A 169 -14.62 -1.60 19.42
N ALA A 170 -14.00 -1.79 18.27
CA ALA A 170 -12.93 -2.77 18.09
C ALA A 170 -11.71 -2.45 18.98
N LEU A 171 -11.28 -1.19 19.07
CA LEU A 171 -10.19 -0.79 19.95
C LEU A 171 -10.53 -1.03 21.44
N ASP A 172 -11.76 -0.73 21.85
CA ASP A 172 -12.22 -0.95 23.22
C ASP A 172 -12.29 -2.43 23.58
N ALA A 173 -12.73 -3.28 22.64
CA ALA A 173 -12.67 -4.73 22.80
C ALA A 173 -11.21 -5.21 22.97
N ILE A 174 -10.27 -4.71 22.16
CA ILE A 174 -8.84 -5.05 22.34
C ILE A 174 -8.36 -4.61 23.72
N ARG A 175 -8.70 -3.39 24.17
CA ARG A 175 -8.31 -2.85 25.49
C ARG A 175 -8.78 -3.73 26.64
N GLN A 176 -10.02 -4.23 26.59
CA GLN A 176 -10.59 -5.12 27.61
C GLN A 176 -9.89 -6.48 27.62
N ASP A 177 -9.45 -6.93 26.46
CA ASP A 177 -8.84 -8.24 26.24
C ASP A 177 -7.32 -8.25 26.49
N LEU A 178 -6.65 -7.10 26.54
CA LEU A 178 -5.18 -6.99 26.63
C LEU A 178 -4.50 -7.96 27.61
N PRO A 179 -5.01 -8.20 28.83
CA PRO A 179 -4.37 -9.12 29.78
C PRO A 179 -4.29 -10.58 29.32
N ARG A 180 -5.14 -10.99 28.37
CA ARG A 180 -5.22 -12.36 27.85
C ARG A 180 -4.72 -12.51 26.41
N LEU A 181 -4.39 -11.41 25.75
CA LEU A 181 -3.90 -11.45 24.37
C LEU A 181 -2.37 -11.42 24.33
N ASP A 182 -1.80 -12.19 23.42
CA ASP A 182 -0.39 -12.04 23.06
C ASP A 182 -0.16 -10.92 22.03
N ASP A 183 1.11 -10.65 21.69
CA ASP A 183 1.47 -9.55 20.80
C ASP A 183 0.98 -9.75 19.37
N ALA A 184 0.91 -11.01 18.90
CA ALA A 184 0.45 -11.34 17.57
C ALA A 184 -1.06 -11.12 17.44
N GLU A 185 -1.84 -11.54 18.44
CA GLU A 185 -3.28 -11.30 18.53
C GLU A 185 -3.63 -9.81 18.62
N ILE A 186 -2.89 -9.03 19.41
CA ILE A 186 -3.11 -7.57 19.48
C ILE A 186 -2.80 -6.94 18.12
N THR A 187 -1.68 -7.30 17.51
CA THR A 187 -1.23 -6.77 16.21
C THR A 187 -2.25 -7.04 15.10
N THR A 188 -2.76 -8.27 14.97
CA THR A 188 -3.75 -8.62 13.94
C THR A 188 -5.10 -7.96 14.18
N ARG A 189 -5.55 -7.85 15.44
CA ARG A 189 -6.80 -7.16 15.78
C ARG A 189 -6.72 -5.66 15.50
N MET A 190 -5.58 -5.01 15.78
CA MET A 190 -5.36 -3.61 15.38
C MET A 190 -5.38 -3.46 13.86
N ALA A 191 -4.72 -4.34 13.11
CA ALA A 191 -4.75 -4.30 11.64
C ALA A 191 -6.18 -4.47 11.09
N ALA A 192 -6.95 -5.41 11.66
CA ALA A 192 -8.35 -5.61 11.29
C ALA A 192 -9.23 -4.40 11.64
N ALA A 193 -9.02 -3.78 12.81
CA ALA A 193 -9.72 -2.55 13.20
C ALA A 193 -9.43 -1.43 12.20
N VAL A 194 -8.16 -1.19 11.85
CA VAL A 194 -7.78 -0.16 10.85
C VAL A 194 -8.42 -0.45 9.48
N ALA A 195 -8.50 -1.71 9.07
CA ALA A 195 -9.12 -2.10 7.81
C ALA A 195 -10.65 -1.85 7.75
N LEU A 196 -11.32 -1.57 8.88
CA LEU A 196 -12.75 -1.20 8.90
C LEU A 196 -13.06 0.08 8.12
N ALA A 197 -12.05 0.92 7.87
CA ALA A 197 -12.16 2.06 6.95
C ALA A 197 -12.64 1.64 5.54
N GLY A 198 -12.43 0.38 5.15
CA GLY A 198 -12.86 -0.12 3.85
C GLY A 198 -12.12 0.52 2.65
N ASN A 199 -10.99 1.17 2.93
CA ASN A 199 -10.14 1.91 2.00
C ASN A 199 -8.76 1.24 1.84
N GLY A 200 -8.33 0.92 0.60
CA GLY A 200 -7.09 0.17 0.34
C GLY A 200 -5.79 0.91 0.69
N HIS A 201 -5.88 2.22 0.87
CA HIS A 201 -4.80 3.08 1.30
C HIS A 201 -4.66 3.16 2.82
N THR A 202 -5.74 3.03 3.59
CA THR A 202 -5.71 3.09 5.06
C THR A 202 -5.32 1.73 5.66
N ARG A 203 -4.20 1.67 6.39
CA ARG A 203 -3.62 0.38 6.83
C ARG A 203 -2.62 0.51 7.97
N LEU A 204 -2.49 -0.58 8.75
CA LEU A 204 -1.33 -0.81 9.60
C LEU A 204 -0.23 -1.50 8.79
N TYR A 205 0.97 -0.92 8.72
CA TYR A 205 2.08 -1.53 8.00
C TYR A 205 2.75 -2.65 8.81
N LEU A 206 2.67 -3.89 8.31
CA LEU A 206 3.22 -5.07 8.99
C LEU A 206 4.24 -5.88 8.17
N LEU A 207 3.94 -6.14 6.88
CA LEU A 207 4.76 -7.04 6.04
C LEU A 207 5.14 -6.46 4.67
N ARG A 208 4.24 -5.70 4.04
CA ARG A 208 4.50 -5.01 2.76
C ARG A 208 4.97 -3.59 3.08
N ASN A 209 6.10 -3.15 2.52
CA ASN A 209 6.78 -1.85 2.75
C ASN A 209 7.33 -1.61 4.17
N ARG A 210 6.90 -2.41 5.16
CA ARG A 210 7.53 -2.57 6.47
C ARG A 210 7.57 -4.05 6.77
N GLN A 211 8.74 -4.58 7.09
CA GLN A 211 8.90 -5.96 7.51
C GLN A 211 8.99 -5.98 9.03
N GLU A 212 7.85 -6.05 9.71
CA GLU A 212 7.77 -6.01 11.18
C GLU A 212 7.48 -7.39 11.80
N LEU A 213 7.03 -8.36 10.98
CA LEU A 213 6.71 -9.72 11.40
C LEU A 213 7.57 -10.75 10.64
N ARG A 214 7.72 -11.95 11.22
CA ARG A 214 8.49 -13.03 10.61
C ARG A 214 7.81 -13.56 9.36
N ARG A 215 8.61 -14.22 8.52
CA ARG A 215 8.16 -14.89 7.31
C ARG A 215 8.66 -16.32 7.27
N LEU A 216 7.86 -17.21 6.70
CA LEU A 216 8.24 -18.59 6.40
C LEU A 216 9.28 -18.62 5.24
N PRO A 217 10.08 -19.70 5.15
CA PRO A 217 11.11 -19.89 4.12
C PRO A 217 10.56 -20.25 2.73
N ILE A 218 9.35 -19.79 2.39
CA ILE A 218 8.69 -19.94 1.09
C ILE A 218 8.02 -18.62 0.66
N ARG A 219 7.83 -18.42 -0.64
CA ARG A 219 7.04 -17.33 -1.22
C ARG A 219 5.94 -17.92 -2.09
N LEU A 220 4.75 -17.35 -1.94
CA LEU A 220 3.54 -17.88 -2.51
C LEU A 220 2.95 -16.89 -3.51
N TRP A 221 2.28 -17.41 -4.53
CA TRP A 221 1.48 -16.60 -5.44
C TRP A 221 0.15 -17.27 -5.77
N TRP A 222 -0.90 -16.45 -5.86
CA TRP A 222 -2.22 -16.90 -6.28
C TRP A 222 -2.32 -16.88 -7.81
N PHE A 223 -2.33 -18.06 -8.43
CA PHE A 223 -2.72 -18.24 -9.82
C PHE A 223 -4.24 -18.46 -9.93
N SER A 224 -4.77 -18.51 -11.15
CA SER A 224 -6.21 -18.75 -11.38
C SER A 224 -6.67 -20.12 -10.84
N ASP A 225 -5.76 -21.08 -10.75
CA ASP A 225 -5.97 -22.47 -10.36
C ASP A 225 -5.45 -22.83 -8.95
N GLY A 226 -4.93 -21.87 -8.18
CA GLY A 226 -4.57 -22.10 -6.77
C GLY A 226 -3.43 -21.23 -6.23
N LEU A 227 -3.03 -21.52 -4.99
CA LEU A 227 -1.86 -20.93 -4.34
C LEU A 227 -0.66 -21.83 -4.58
N PHE A 228 0.43 -21.29 -5.09
CA PHE A 228 1.62 -22.08 -5.42
C PHE A 228 2.88 -21.48 -4.81
N VAL A 229 3.85 -22.35 -4.51
CA VAL A 229 5.19 -21.96 -4.09
C VAL A 229 6.02 -21.54 -5.31
N VAL A 230 6.40 -20.27 -5.39
CA VAL A 230 7.16 -19.70 -6.52
C VAL A 230 8.64 -19.50 -6.21
N ARG A 231 8.97 -19.24 -4.93
CA ARG A 231 10.34 -19.22 -4.41
C ARG A 231 10.42 -19.97 -3.08
N ALA A 232 11.57 -20.55 -2.80
CA ALA A 232 11.86 -21.23 -1.55
C ALA A 232 13.32 -21.04 -1.14
N ALA A 233 13.58 -20.95 0.16
CA ALA A 233 14.96 -21.00 0.66
C ALA A 233 15.59 -22.35 0.29
N ALA A 234 16.92 -22.42 0.20
CA ALA A 234 17.65 -23.62 -0.24
C ALA A 234 17.19 -24.94 0.43
N ALA A 235 16.89 -24.91 1.73
CA ALA A 235 16.43 -26.08 2.48
C ALA A 235 15.02 -26.58 2.12
N GLN A 236 14.22 -25.76 1.42
CA GLN A 236 12.83 -26.00 1.06
C GLN A 236 12.63 -26.05 -0.47
N LYS A 237 13.71 -26.22 -1.24
CA LYS A 237 13.69 -26.17 -2.71
C LYS A 237 12.80 -27.24 -3.36
N ASP A 238 12.58 -28.36 -2.68
CA ASP A 238 11.70 -29.45 -3.12
C ASP A 238 10.22 -29.04 -3.12
N LEU A 239 9.87 -27.93 -2.45
CA LEU A 239 8.53 -27.35 -2.46
C LEU A 239 8.23 -26.48 -3.69
N LEU A 240 9.22 -26.15 -4.53
CA LEU A 240 9.00 -25.30 -5.69
C LEU A 240 7.96 -25.89 -6.65
N GLY A 241 6.97 -25.08 -7.03
CA GLY A 241 5.86 -25.50 -7.89
C GLY A 241 4.79 -26.35 -7.20
N CYS A 242 4.92 -26.64 -5.92
CA CYS A 242 3.84 -27.26 -5.16
C CYS A 242 2.63 -26.32 -5.04
N ARG A 243 1.43 -26.88 -5.25
CA ARG A 243 0.17 -26.25 -4.87
C ARG A 243 -0.04 -26.38 -3.37
N VAL A 244 -0.43 -25.30 -2.71
CA VAL A 244 -0.85 -25.28 -1.31
C VAL A 244 -2.34 -25.63 -1.25
N GLU A 245 -2.64 -26.81 -0.72
CA GLU A 245 -4.03 -27.27 -0.51
C GLU A 245 -4.60 -26.74 0.80
N ALA A 246 -3.79 -26.75 1.87
CA ALA A 246 -4.22 -26.36 3.20
C ALA A 246 -3.08 -25.80 4.06
N ILE A 247 -3.45 -24.97 5.02
CA ILE A 247 -2.58 -24.38 6.06
C ILE A 247 -3.25 -24.68 7.39
N GLU A 248 -2.57 -25.37 8.30
CA GLU A 248 -3.13 -25.85 9.58
C GLU A 248 -4.46 -26.61 9.41
N GLY A 249 -4.51 -27.46 8.36
CA GLY A 249 -5.70 -28.25 8.03
C GLY A 249 -6.83 -27.48 7.36
N LEU A 250 -6.80 -26.14 7.34
CA LEU A 250 -7.80 -25.30 6.68
C LEU A 250 -7.46 -25.15 5.19
N PRO A 251 -8.42 -25.33 4.25
CA PRO A 251 -8.17 -25.13 2.83
C PRO A 251 -7.56 -23.75 2.53
N ALA A 252 -6.62 -23.66 1.60
CA ALA A 252 -5.84 -22.44 1.36
C ALA A 252 -6.73 -21.21 1.07
N ARG A 253 -7.84 -21.39 0.34
CA ARG A 253 -8.82 -20.31 0.11
C ARG A 253 -9.54 -19.88 1.38
N ASN A 254 -9.90 -20.82 2.25
CA ASN A 254 -10.51 -20.49 3.54
C ASN A 254 -9.49 -19.80 4.48
N ALA A 255 -8.21 -20.19 4.43
CA ALA A 255 -7.13 -19.49 5.15
C ALA A 255 -6.98 -18.05 4.65
N ARG A 256 -7.04 -17.83 3.32
CA ARG A 256 -7.11 -16.49 2.73
C ARG A 256 -8.30 -15.71 3.26
N ASP A 257 -9.50 -16.30 3.29
CA ASP A 257 -10.71 -15.60 3.76
C ASP A 257 -10.63 -15.25 5.25
N ARG A 258 -9.95 -16.08 6.04
CA ARG A 258 -9.66 -15.79 7.45
C ARG A 258 -8.65 -14.66 7.65
N ALA A 259 -7.71 -14.50 6.72
CA ALA A 259 -6.75 -13.39 6.72
C ALA A 259 -7.30 -12.11 6.05
N ALA A 260 -8.37 -12.20 5.26
CA ALA A 260 -8.93 -11.08 4.52
C ALA A 260 -9.31 -9.86 5.38
N PRO A 261 -9.85 -10.00 6.60
CA PRO A 261 -10.18 -8.86 7.46
C PRO A 261 -8.99 -7.98 7.86
N LEU A 262 -7.75 -8.44 7.69
CA LEU A 262 -6.55 -7.64 7.95
C LEU A 262 -6.31 -6.54 6.89
N PHE A 263 -7.08 -6.56 5.79
CA PHE A 263 -6.89 -5.69 4.65
C PHE A 263 -8.23 -5.11 4.16
N ALA A 264 -8.16 -3.89 3.64
CA ALA A 264 -9.23 -3.28 2.88
C ALA A 264 -8.88 -3.24 1.38
N GLY A 265 -9.90 -3.25 0.52
CA GLY A 265 -9.74 -3.14 -0.94
C GLY A 265 -10.63 -4.12 -1.71
N THR A 266 -10.32 -4.31 -2.99
CA THR A 266 -10.99 -5.29 -3.87
C THR A 266 -10.55 -6.72 -3.53
N SER A 267 -11.28 -7.75 -4.00
CA SER A 267 -10.89 -9.14 -3.74
C SER A 267 -9.52 -9.48 -4.34
N GLY A 268 -9.21 -8.94 -5.53
CA GLY A 268 -7.92 -9.10 -6.19
C GLY A 268 -6.78 -8.48 -5.38
N TRP A 269 -7.00 -7.30 -4.79
CA TRP A 269 -6.03 -6.69 -3.88
C TRP A 269 -5.81 -7.50 -2.61
N ILE A 270 -6.89 -8.06 -2.03
CA ILE A 270 -6.80 -8.94 -0.87
C ILE A 270 -6.03 -10.22 -1.22
N ASP A 271 -6.24 -10.81 -2.41
CA ASP A 271 -5.44 -11.94 -2.88
C ASP A 271 -3.96 -11.56 -3.00
N TYR A 272 -3.65 -10.40 -3.59
CA TYR A 272 -2.28 -9.87 -3.66
C TYR A 272 -1.65 -9.66 -2.27
N LYS A 273 -2.43 -9.24 -1.27
CA LYS A 273 -1.96 -8.93 0.08
C LYS A 273 -1.87 -10.15 1.00
N THR A 274 -2.69 -11.17 0.78
CA THR A 274 -2.75 -12.34 1.68
C THR A 274 -1.55 -13.27 1.52
N VAL A 275 -0.82 -13.24 0.40
CA VAL A 275 0.41 -14.04 0.27
C VAL A 275 1.48 -13.70 1.32
N TYR A 276 1.47 -12.46 1.84
CA TYR A 276 2.34 -12.03 2.93
C TYR A 276 1.91 -12.66 4.26
N SER A 277 0.62 -12.53 4.64
CA SER A 277 0.11 -13.05 5.91
C SER A 277 0.02 -14.57 5.94
N LEU A 278 -0.32 -15.22 4.82
CA LEU A 278 -0.31 -16.69 4.72
C LEU A 278 1.10 -17.29 4.85
N THR A 279 2.14 -16.45 4.85
CA THR A 279 3.51 -16.85 5.13
C THR A 279 4.11 -16.16 6.36
N SER A 280 3.31 -15.58 7.25
CA SER A 280 3.78 -14.99 8.52
C SER A 280 3.13 -15.71 9.71
N PRO A 281 3.91 -16.43 10.54
CA PRO A 281 3.38 -17.14 11.70
C PRO A 281 2.59 -16.25 12.65
N GLU A 282 3.05 -15.01 12.90
CA GLU A 282 2.36 -14.07 13.78
C GLU A 282 0.97 -13.74 13.23
N THR A 283 0.85 -13.50 11.92
CA THR A 283 -0.47 -13.23 11.35
C THR A 283 -1.35 -14.47 11.35
N LEU A 284 -0.80 -15.68 11.14
CA LEU A 284 -1.56 -16.93 11.19
C LEU A 284 -2.02 -17.25 12.63
N HIS A 285 -1.18 -16.97 13.62
CA HIS A 285 -1.50 -17.10 15.03
C HIS A 285 -2.56 -16.10 15.45
N GLY A 286 -2.35 -14.82 15.15
CA GLY A 286 -3.25 -13.74 15.55
C GLY A 286 -4.63 -13.77 14.88
N ILE A 287 -4.81 -14.51 13.77
CA ILE A 287 -6.15 -14.81 13.22
C ILE A 287 -6.74 -16.12 13.77
N GLY A 288 -6.04 -16.80 14.67
CA GLY A 288 -6.42 -18.06 15.31
C GLY A 288 -6.31 -19.29 14.41
N LEU A 289 -5.42 -19.27 13.41
CA LEU A 289 -5.18 -20.41 12.53
C LEU A 289 -4.01 -21.29 13.01
N ALA A 290 -2.90 -20.68 13.44
CA ALA A 290 -1.69 -21.40 13.86
C ALA A 290 -1.40 -21.22 15.36
N PRO A 291 -1.69 -22.22 16.21
CA PRO A 291 -1.44 -22.09 17.65
C PRO A 291 0.06 -22.03 18.00
N ASP A 292 0.93 -22.67 17.22
CA ASP A 292 2.38 -22.67 17.39
C ASP A 292 3.05 -21.85 16.27
N MET A 293 3.62 -20.70 16.62
CA MET A 293 4.30 -19.82 15.65
C MET A 293 5.63 -20.37 15.13
N GLU A 294 6.21 -21.38 15.78
CA GLU A 294 7.48 -21.97 15.36
C GLU A 294 7.30 -23.13 14.38
N ARG A 295 6.07 -23.62 14.22
CA ARG A 295 5.76 -24.82 13.45
C ARG A 295 4.45 -24.69 12.71
N ILE A 296 4.52 -24.32 11.43
CA ILE A 296 3.31 -24.16 10.58
C ILE A 296 3.17 -25.34 9.62
N ALA A 297 2.08 -26.08 9.73
CA ALA A 297 1.76 -27.21 8.87
C ALA A 297 1.11 -26.76 7.56
N PHE A 298 1.73 -27.12 6.44
CA PHE A 298 1.20 -26.97 5.09
C PHE A 298 0.91 -28.34 4.49
N ARG A 299 -0.17 -28.43 3.72
CA ARG A 299 -0.44 -29.57 2.83
C ARG A 299 -0.16 -29.16 1.40
N PHE A 300 0.76 -29.86 0.76
CA PHE A 300 1.18 -29.62 -0.61
C PHE A 300 0.67 -30.70 -1.57
N ALA A 301 0.45 -30.34 -2.83
CA ALA A 301 0.07 -31.25 -3.91
C ALA A 301 0.71 -30.81 -5.24
N GLY A 302 0.62 -31.68 -6.25
CA GLY A 302 1.07 -31.35 -7.62
C GLY A 302 2.58 -31.24 -7.79
N CYS A 303 3.36 -31.81 -6.88
CA CYS A 303 4.83 -31.77 -6.88
C CYS A 303 5.41 -33.02 -6.21
N PRO A 304 6.73 -33.30 -6.38
CA PRO A 304 7.39 -34.43 -5.72
C PRO A 304 7.33 -34.40 -4.19
N ALA A 305 7.28 -33.21 -3.59
CA ALA A 305 7.20 -33.02 -2.14
C ALA A 305 5.76 -32.99 -1.59
N ALA A 306 4.78 -33.54 -2.33
CA ALA A 306 3.38 -33.58 -1.91
C ALA A 306 3.20 -34.26 -0.54
N GLY A 307 2.12 -33.88 0.15
CA GLY A 307 1.82 -34.30 1.51
C GLY A 307 1.96 -33.16 2.52
N VAL A 308 1.97 -33.52 3.80
CA VAL A 308 2.09 -32.54 4.89
C VAL A 308 3.56 -32.24 5.17
N ARG A 309 3.88 -30.96 5.36
CA ARG A 309 5.19 -30.46 5.76
C ARG A 309 5.02 -29.38 6.82
N THR A 310 5.87 -29.42 7.84
CA THR A 310 5.91 -28.38 8.87
C THR A 310 7.07 -27.45 8.58
N LEU A 311 6.81 -26.15 8.52
CA LEU A 311 7.80 -25.12 8.25
C LEU A 311 8.05 -24.30 9.51
N ALA A 312 9.32 -24.08 9.81
CA ALA A 312 9.75 -23.13 10.83
C ALA A 312 9.98 -21.75 10.20
N PRO A 313 9.69 -20.65 10.91
CA PRO A 313 9.91 -19.31 10.39
C PRO A 313 11.39 -18.93 10.32
N LEU A 314 11.67 -17.96 9.44
CA LEU A 314 12.94 -17.26 9.45
C LEU A 314 12.99 -16.28 10.63
N PRO A 315 14.19 -15.95 11.15
CA PRO A 315 14.35 -14.89 12.13
C PRO A 315 13.77 -13.56 11.63
N LEU A 316 13.26 -12.74 12.55
CA LEU A 316 12.77 -11.41 12.20
C LEU A 316 13.93 -10.52 11.75
N ALA A 317 13.87 -10.07 10.50
CA ALA A 317 14.76 -9.04 9.97
C ALA A 317 13.94 -7.78 9.67
N ARG A 318 13.97 -6.80 10.60
CA ARG A 318 13.22 -5.55 10.43
C ARG A 318 13.75 -4.74 9.27
N SER A 319 12.86 -4.26 8.41
CA SER A 319 13.22 -3.43 7.26
C SER A 319 12.10 -2.48 6.87
N ARG A 320 12.48 -1.29 6.38
CA ARG A 320 11.57 -0.31 5.77
C ARG A 320 11.69 -0.25 4.26
N ALA A 321 12.49 -1.15 3.66
CA ALA A 321 12.62 -1.24 2.22
C ALA A 321 11.26 -1.62 1.59
N PRO A 322 10.91 -1.05 0.43
CA PRO A 322 9.74 -1.52 -0.30
C PRO A 322 9.92 -2.99 -0.66
N VAL A 323 8.83 -3.75 -0.58
CA VAL A 323 8.75 -5.14 -1.02
C VAL A 323 7.45 -5.35 -1.76
N GLU A 324 7.52 -6.01 -2.91
CA GLU A 324 6.35 -6.36 -3.70
C GLU A 324 6.32 -7.87 -3.98
N ALA A 325 5.15 -8.48 -3.85
CA ALA A 325 5.00 -9.93 -3.96
C ALA A 325 5.22 -10.41 -5.41
N TRP A 326 4.99 -9.53 -6.39
CA TRP A 326 5.26 -9.84 -7.78
C TRP A 326 6.77 -9.94 -8.08
N TRP A 327 7.65 -9.41 -7.21
CA TRP A 327 9.10 -9.67 -7.31
C TRP A 327 9.42 -11.16 -7.16
N ASP A 328 8.59 -11.91 -6.45
CA ASP A 328 8.80 -13.34 -6.25
C ASP A 328 8.46 -14.19 -7.50
N LEU A 329 7.96 -13.58 -8.59
CA LEU A 329 7.53 -14.27 -9.82
C LEU A 329 8.61 -14.43 -10.90
N SER A 330 9.80 -13.86 -10.72
CA SER A 330 10.88 -14.05 -11.69
C SER A 330 12.18 -14.36 -10.99
N PRO A 331 13.00 -15.30 -11.48
CA PRO A 331 14.32 -15.58 -10.91
C PRO A 331 15.29 -14.41 -11.13
N ARG A 332 14.99 -13.50 -12.08
CA ARG A 332 15.81 -12.30 -12.36
C ARG A 332 15.55 -11.15 -11.39
N PHE A 333 14.45 -11.21 -10.66
CA PHE A 333 14.07 -10.16 -9.74
C PHE A 333 14.75 -10.35 -8.38
N ARG A 334 14.81 -9.28 -7.61
CA ARG A 334 15.47 -9.23 -6.31
C ARG A 334 14.91 -10.28 -5.36
N ALA A 335 15.81 -10.96 -4.67
CA ALA A 335 15.47 -11.97 -3.68
C ALA A 335 15.78 -11.47 -2.26
N PRO A 336 15.12 -12.02 -1.22
CA PRO A 336 15.42 -11.71 0.19
C PRO A 336 16.83 -12.12 0.66
N GLY A 337 17.68 -12.66 -0.23
CA GLY A 337 19.03 -13.15 0.03
C GLY A 337 19.58 -13.89 -1.20
N THR A 338 20.82 -14.38 -1.15
CA THR A 338 21.48 -15.06 -2.28
C THR A 338 21.08 -16.52 -2.47
N ASP A 339 20.48 -17.15 -1.45
CA ASP A 339 20.31 -18.61 -1.38
C ASP A 339 18.86 -19.07 -1.56
N TRP A 340 18.10 -18.35 -2.39
CA TRP A 340 16.71 -18.68 -2.74
C TRP A 340 16.63 -19.28 -4.13
N ALA A 341 16.00 -20.44 -4.24
CA ALA A 341 15.67 -21.06 -5.51
C ALA A 341 14.30 -20.59 -6.01
N HIS A 342 14.11 -20.61 -7.32
CA HIS A 342 12.89 -20.16 -7.99
C HIS A 342 12.38 -21.22 -8.97
N VAL A 343 11.05 -21.35 -9.07
CA VAL A 343 10.41 -22.40 -9.91
C VAL A 343 10.75 -22.29 -11.40
N LEU A 344 11.08 -21.09 -11.88
CA LEU A 344 11.51 -20.81 -13.25
C LEU A 344 13.04 -20.77 -13.46
N ASP A 345 13.87 -21.22 -12.51
CA ASP A 345 15.34 -21.16 -12.65
C ASP A 345 15.83 -21.84 -13.94
N ALA A 346 15.28 -23.02 -14.28
CA ALA A 346 15.61 -23.75 -15.51
C ALA A 346 15.21 -23.00 -16.80
N GLN A 347 14.37 -21.97 -16.70
CA GLN A 347 13.80 -21.23 -17.83
C GLN A 347 14.27 -19.76 -17.82
N ALA A 348 15.23 -19.40 -16.97
CA ALA A 348 15.67 -18.02 -16.76
C ALA A 348 16.20 -17.32 -18.04
N ALA A 349 16.60 -18.09 -19.06
CA ALA A 349 17.02 -17.58 -20.37
C ALA A 349 15.85 -17.16 -21.27
N ALA A 350 14.64 -17.71 -21.07
CA ALA A 350 13.50 -17.58 -21.97
C ALA A 350 12.22 -17.13 -21.24
N LEU A 351 12.33 -16.15 -20.35
CA LEU A 351 11.20 -15.63 -19.59
C LEU A 351 10.22 -14.84 -20.49
N PRO A 352 8.89 -14.88 -20.21
CA PRO A 352 7.92 -14.00 -20.86
C PRO A 352 8.22 -12.53 -20.53
N LEU A 353 7.81 -11.61 -21.40
CA LEU A 353 8.15 -10.18 -21.32
C LEU A 353 7.99 -9.61 -19.91
N TYR A 354 6.82 -9.81 -19.30
CA TYR A 354 6.48 -9.23 -17.99
C TYR A 354 7.38 -9.68 -16.82
N LEU A 355 8.20 -10.73 -17.00
CA LEU A 355 9.12 -11.29 -16.01
C LEU A 355 10.60 -10.98 -16.29
N ARG A 356 10.92 -10.25 -17.37
CA ARG A 356 12.31 -10.03 -17.81
C ARG A 356 13.03 -8.93 -17.04
N ASN A 357 12.30 -7.91 -16.58
CA ASN A 357 12.90 -6.72 -15.97
C ASN A 357 12.00 -6.13 -14.88
N GLU A 358 12.57 -5.94 -13.68
CA GLU A 358 11.87 -5.38 -12.51
C GLU A 358 11.97 -3.86 -12.38
N ALA A 359 12.68 -3.18 -13.29
CA ALA A 359 12.78 -1.73 -13.30
C ALA A 359 11.39 -1.08 -13.27
N ASN A 360 11.31 0.13 -12.70
CA ASN A 360 10.06 0.88 -12.57
C ASN A 360 9.35 1.04 -13.92
N TYR A 361 10.12 1.20 -15.00
CA TYR A 361 9.64 1.18 -16.37
C TYR A 361 10.72 0.70 -17.33
N TRP A 362 10.31 0.02 -18.40
CA TRP A 362 11.18 -0.38 -19.50
C TRP A 362 10.33 -0.67 -20.75
N PHE A 363 10.96 -0.67 -21.92
CA PHE A 363 10.29 -1.06 -23.15
C PHE A 363 11.18 -1.94 -24.02
N ASP A 364 10.55 -2.75 -24.84
CA ASP A 364 11.18 -3.61 -25.84
C ASP A 364 10.25 -3.76 -27.05
N GLU A 365 10.72 -4.38 -28.11
CA GLU A 365 9.93 -4.64 -29.31
C GLU A 365 10.05 -6.09 -29.76
N THR A 366 8.91 -6.68 -30.09
CA THR A 366 8.83 -8.03 -30.68
C THR A 366 7.72 -8.06 -31.72
N ASP A 367 7.97 -8.67 -32.88
CA ASP A 367 6.96 -8.90 -33.94
C ASP A 367 6.22 -7.63 -34.41
N GLY A 368 6.96 -6.51 -34.46
CA GLY A 368 6.44 -5.17 -34.81
C GLY A 368 5.53 -4.56 -33.74
N ILE A 369 5.56 -5.07 -32.51
CA ILE A 369 4.80 -4.57 -31.36
C ILE A 369 5.78 -3.88 -30.41
N LEU A 370 5.55 -2.60 -30.12
CA LEU A 370 6.28 -1.90 -29.08
C LEU A 370 5.58 -2.16 -27.73
N TYR A 371 6.29 -2.82 -26.83
CA TYR A 371 5.82 -3.20 -25.50
C TYR A 371 6.48 -2.31 -24.45
N LEU A 372 5.67 -1.55 -23.71
CA LEU A 372 6.07 -0.77 -22.54
C LEU A 372 5.51 -1.47 -21.30
N GLN A 373 6.35 -1.75 -20.31
CA GLN A 373 5.87 -2.14 -18.99
C GLN A 373 6.26 -1.08 -17.97
N CYS A 374 5.27 -0.64 -17.19
CA CYS A 374 5.46 0.25 -16.05
C CYS A 374 5.10 -0.52 -14.78
N ASN A 375 6.11 -0.98 -14.05
CA ASN A 375 5.96 -1.70 -12.78
C ASN A 375 5.71 -0.78 -11.59
N ARG A 376 6.08 0.51 -11.68
CA ARG A 376 5.87 1.53 -10.64
C ARG A 376 5.67 2.90 -11.27
N SER A 377 4.87 3.74 -10.62
CA SER A 377 4.75 5.17 -10.95
C SER A 377 5.77 5.98 -10.15
N GLU A 378 7.05 5.66 -10.31
CA GLU A 378 8.19 6.28 -9.60
C GLU A 378 9.37 6.43 -10.56
N GLN A 379 10.26 7.38 -10.28
CA GLN A 379 11.51 7.54 -11.04
C GLN A 379 12.34 6.25 -10.97
N ALA A 380 12.91 5.81 -12.09
CA ALA A 380 13.88 4.73 -12.10
C ALA A 380 15.23 5.20 -11.53
N GLU A 381 16.04 4.25 -11.07
CA GLU A 381 17.42 4.56 -10.69
C GLU A 381 18.21 4.96 -11.95
N GLY A 382 18.80 6.15 -11.93
CA GLY A 382 19.68 6.64 -12.99
C GLY A 382 19.01 7.22 -14.25
N GLU A 383 17.68 7.20 -14.37
CA GLU A 383 16.97 7.80 -15.52
C GLU A 383 15.65 8.45 -15.06
N THR A 384 15.42 9.71 -15.42
CA THR A 384 14.15 10.40 -15.13
C THR A 384 13.05 9.93 -16.08
N THR A 385 11.79 10.02 -15.66
CA THR A 385 10.62 9.69 -16.49
C THR A 385 10.54 10.54 -17.75
N GLU A 386 11.01 11.78 -17.69
CA GLU A 386 11.11 12.67 -18.85
C GLU A 386 12.14 12.15 -19.87
N ALA A 387 13.35 11.80 -19.43
CA ALA A 387 14.40 11.27 -20.29
C ALA A 387 13.99 9.92 -20.91
N PHE A 388 13.43 9.03 -20.09
CA PHE A 388 12.85 7.77 -20.55
C PHE A 388 11.74 8.00 -21.57
N GLY A 389 10.82 8.91 -21.27
CA GLY A 389 9.68 9.26 -22.12
C GLY A 389 10.14 9.74 -23.49
N LYS A 390 11.13 10.64 -23.54
CA LYS A 390 11.74 11.08 -24.80
C LYS A 390 12.31 9.90 -25.58
N ARG A 391 13.09 9.02 -24.94
CA ARG A 391 13.70 7.85 -25.58
C ARG A 391 12.65 6.88 -26.14
N LEU A 392 11.55 6.66 -25.42
CA LEU A 392 10.44 5.83 -25.86
C LEU A 392 9.69 6.45 -27.05
N LEU A 393 9.40 7.76 -26.99
CA LEU A 393 8.73 8.47 -28.09
C LEU A 393 9.59 8.49 -29.36
N ASP A 394 10.90 8.72 -29.22
CA ASP A 394 11.85 8.64 -30.35
C ASP A 394 11.87 7.21 -30.93
N ALA A 395 11.76 6.17 -30.10
CA ALA A 395 11.67 4.78 -30.58
C ALA A 395 10.36 4.52 -31.33
N LEU A 396 9.22 5.01 -30.84
CA LEU A 396 7.92 4.90 -31.50
C LEU A 396 7.97 5.52 -32.92
N GLU A 397 8.56 6.71 -33.05
CA GLU A 397 8.71 7.42 -34.33
C GLU A 397 9.60 6.68 -35.34
N ARG A 398 10.77 6.21 -34.89
CA ARG A 398 11.75 5.56 -35.75
C ARG A 398 11.27 4.19 -36.21
N ARG A 399 10.66 3.42 -35.32
CA ARG A 399 10.38 2.00 -35.54
C ARG A 399 9.02 1.75 -36.17
N ARG A 400 8.06 2.68 -35.99
CA ARG A 400 6.71 2.62 -36.57
C ARG A 400 6.04 1.26 -36.35
N PRO A 401 5.88 0.84 -35.08
CA PRO A 401 5.30 -0.46 -34.76
C PRO A 401 3.85 -0.53 -35.24
N ARG A 402 3.36 -1.73 -35.57
CA ARG A 402 1.96 -1.94 -35.96
C ARG A 402 1.00 -1.91 -34.76
N ALA A 403 1.53 -2.13 -33.56
CA ALA A 403 0.77 -2.13 -32.32
C ALA A 403 1.60 -1.61 -31.13
N PHE A 404 0.89 -1.08 -30.14
CA PHE A 404 1.46 -0.64 -28.88
C PHE A 404 0.79 -1.37 -27.72
N VAL A 405 1.59 -1.92 -26.80
CA VAL A 405 1.13 -2.58 -25.58
C VAL A 405 1.69 -1.84 -24.38
N LEU A 406 0.80 -1.36 -23.50
CA LEU A 406 1.15 -0.86 -22.18
C LEU A 406 0.81 -1.91 -21.13
N ASP A 407 1.80 -2.37 -20.37
CA ASP A 407 1.61 -3.31 -19.28
C ASP A 407 1.74 -2.63 -17.92
N LEU A 408 0.63 -2.60 -17.19
CA LEU A 408 0.48 -2.03 -15.84
C LEU A 408 0.17 -3.11 -14.81
N ARG A 409 0.27 -4.41 -15.14
CA ARG A 409 -0.22 -5.50 -14.30
C ARG A 409 0.43 -5.54 -12.91
N PHE A 410 1.66 -5.03 -12.80
CA PHE A 410 2.44 -4.93 -11.56
C PHE A 410 2.50 -3.51 -10.97
N ASN A 411 1.85 -2.52 -11.60
CA ASN A 411 1.91 -1.13 -11.17
C ASN A 411 1.13 -0.88 -9.88
N THR A 412 1.82 -1.01 -8.76
CA THR A 412 1.28 -0.89 -7.40
C THR A 412 1.20 0.55 -6.89
N GLY A 413 1.44 1.53 -7.77
CA GLY A 413 1.34 2.95 -7.49
C GLY A 413 2.70 3.66 -7.41
N GLY A 414 2.72 4.76 -6.67
CA GLY A 414 3.78 5.75 -6.67
C GLY A 414 3.17 7.15 -6.73
N SER A 415 3.79 8.08 -7.44
CA SER A 415 3.23 9.41 -7.70
C SER A 415 2.63 9.49 -9.09
N MET A 416 1.40 10.01 -9.19
CA MET A 416 0.72 10.24 -10.46
C MET A 416 1.51 11.21 -11.36
N HIS A 417 2.20 12.17 -10.77
CA HIS A 417 2.98 13.21 -11.47
C HIS A 417 4.09 12.63 -12.36
N TYR A 418 4.63 11.46 -12.03
CA TYR A 418 5.69 10.84 -12.83
C TYR A 418 5.18 10.18 -14.11
N ALA A 419 3.93 9.73 -14.12
CA ALA A 419 3.34 9.00 -15.24
C ALA A 419 2.44 9.86 -16.13
N GLU A 420 1.77 10.88 -15.59
CA GLU A 420 0.68 11.61 -16.28
C GLU A 420 1.10 12.16 -17.65
N ALA A 421 2.13 13.00 -17.71
CA ALA A 421 2.60 13.61 -18.95
C ALA A 421 3.04 12.57 -20.01
N LEU A 422 3.70 11.50 -19.58
CA LEU A 422 4.13 10.42 -20.46
C LEU A 422 2.92 9.64 -21.02
N MET A 423 1.96 9.27 -20.16
CA MET A 423 0.77 8.54 -20.59
C MET A 423 -0.07 9.35 -21.57
N GLU A 424 -0.27 10.64 -21.30
CA GLU A 424 -0.96 11.53 -22.24
C GLU A 424 -0.25 11.65 -23.58
N ALA A 425 1.08 11.80 -23.58
CA ALA A 425 1.87 11.84 -24.80
C ALA A 425 1.72 10.52 -25.57
N LEU A 426 1.87 9.38 -24.91
CA LEU A 426 1.75 8.07 -25.56
C LEU A 426 0.35 7.84 -26.15
N VAL A 427 -0.71 8.21 -25.45
CA VAL A 427 -2.09 8.08 -25.98
C VAL A 427 -2.25 8.83 -27.30
N ARG A 428 -1.70 10.05 -27.41
CA ARG A 428 -1.72 10.84 -28.66
C ARG A 428 -0.80 10.25 -29.72
N ARG A 429 0.44 9.90 -29.36
CA ARG A 429 1.49 9.50 -30.31
C ARG A 429 1.29 8.09 -30.86
N THR A 430 0.46 7.27 -30.21
CA THR A 430 0.09 5.92 -30.67
C THR A 430 -1.26 5.89 -31.40
N GLU A 431 -1.88 7.04 -31.67
CA GLU A 431 -3.09 7.12 -32.49
C GLU A 431 -2.86 6.51 -33.88
N GLY A 432 -3.84 5.75 -34.37
CA GLY A 432 -3.72 4.96 -35.60
C GLY A 432 -3.09 3.57 -35.43
N LEU A 433 -2.46 3.27 -34.29
CA LEU A 433 -1.97 1.92 -33.98
C LEU A 433 -3.05 1.05 -33.31
N GLN A 434 -2.88 -0.26 -33.37
CA GLN A 434 -3.61 -1.16 -32.47
C GLN A 434 -3.06 -0.99 -31.05
N ARG A 435 -3.92 -0.66 -30.09
CA ARG A 435 -3.50 -0.30 -28.72
C ARG A 435 -4.10 -1.23 -27.68
N PHE A 436 -3.25 -1.73 -26.79
CA PHE A 436 -3.64 -2.63 -25.71
C PHE A 436 -3.08 -2.15 -24.38
N VAL A 437 -3.88 -2.30 -23.32
CA VAL A 437 -3.44 -2.04 -21.94
C VAL A 437 -3.63 -3.31 -21.12
N ILE A 438 -2.56 -3.82 -20.51
CA ILE A 438 -2.62 -4.96 -19.62
C ILE A 438 -2.74 -4.44 -18.18
N VAL A 439 -3.78 -4.87 -17.48
CA VAL A 439 -4.04 -4.52 -16.08
C VAL A 439 -4.14 -5.79 -15.24
N GLY A 440 -3.95 -5.66 -13.93
CA GLY A 440 -3.94 -6.79 -13.03
C GLY A 440 -4.37 -6.46 -11.61
N ARG A 441 -4.45 -7.51 -10.78
CA ARG A 441 -4.80 -7.41 -9.35
C ARG A 441 -3.79 -6.63 -8.50
N ALA A 442 -2.67 -6.20 -9.07
CA ALA A 442 -1.70 -5.31 -8.44
C ALA A 442 -1.68 -3.90 -9.06
N THR A 443 -2.44 -3.65 -10.13
CA THR A 443 -2.64 -2.29 -10.68
C THR A 443 -3.42 -1.47 -9.65
N PHE A 444 -2.76 -0.55 -8.95
CA PHE A 444 -3.28 0.11 -7.75
C PHE A 444 -2.85 1.59 -7.69
N SER A 445 -3.67 2.48 -7.13
CA SER A 445 -3.35 3.90 -6.94
C SER A 445 -2.84 4.58 -8.21
N ALA A 446 -1.64 5.19 -8.21
CA ALA A 446 -1.05 5.82 -9.39
C ALA A 446 -0.83 4.87 -10.58
N GLY A 447 -0.91 3.55 -10.39
CA GLY A 447 -1.00 2.58 -11.49
C GLY A 447 -2.36 2.59 -12.18
N MET A 448 -3.45 2.75 -11.42
CA MET A 448 -4.79 3.02 -11.97
C MET A 448 -4.82 4.39 -12.65
N SER A 449 -4.21 5.42 -12.04
CA SER A 449 -4.12 6.75 -12.66
C SER A 449 -3.35 6.73 -13.98
N ALA A 450 -2.30 5.90 -14.11
CA ALA A 450 -1.60 5.70 -15.37
C ALA A 450 -2.46 5.01 -16.44
N ALA A 451 -3.46 4.22 -16.04
CA ALA A 451 -4.39 3.56 -16.96
C ALA A 451 -5.50 4.49 -17.46
N LEU A 452 -5.89 5.50 -16.69
CA LEU A 452 -7.01 6.40 -17.00
C LEU A 452 -6.95 7.03 -18.41
N PRO A 453 -5.83 7.66 -18.85
CA PRO A 453 -5.79 8.33 -20.15
C PRO A 453 -6.05 7.40 -21.33
N TRP A 454 -5.84 6.09 -21.15
CA TRP A 454 -5.95 5.06 -22.18
C TRP A 454 -7.36 4.52 -22.37
N ARG A 455 -8.27 4.76 -21.43
CA ARG A 455 -9.64 4.24 -21.53
C ARG A 455 -10.45 5.08 -22.52
N ARG A 456 -10.22 4.81 -23.81
CA ARG A 456 -10.77 5.52 -24.97
C ARG A 456 -11.20 4.53 -26.06
N PRO A 457 -12.07 4.94 -27.00
CA PRO A 457 -12.38 4.12 -28.17
C PRO A 457 -11.12 3.65 -28.91
N GLY A 458 -11.11 2.38 -29.32
CA GLY A 458 -9.98 1.77 -30.04
C GLY A 458 -8.81 1.30 -29.16
N VAL A 459 -8.93 1.35 -27.82
CA VAL A 459 -7.94 0.76 -26.89
C VAL A 459 -8.55 -0.47 -26.20
N THR A 460 -7.85 -1.60 -26.21
CA THR A 460 -8.33 -2.84 -25.57
C THR A 460 -7.62 -3.10 -24.25
N PHE A 461 -8.36 -3.09 -23.14
CA PHE A 461 -7.85 -3.52 -21.84
C PHE A 461 -7.94 -5.05 -21.71
N VAL A 462 -6.86 -5.67 -21.23
CA VAL A 462 -6.70 -7.14 -21.11
C VAL A 462 -6.14 -7.46 -19.72
N GLY A 463 -6.53 -8.59 -19.12
CA GLY A 463 -5.93 -9.07 -17.88
C GLY A 463 -6.95 -9.29 -16.77
N GLU A 464 -6.63 -8.81 -15.57
CA GLU A 464 -7.49 -8.94 -14.38
C GLU A 464 -8.06 -7.57 -13.97
N PRO A 465 -9.17 -7.53 -13.22
CA PRO A 465 -9.68 -6.28 -12.66
C PRO A 465 -8.60 -5.51 -11.87
N ILE A 466 -8.62 -4.19 -12.02
CA ILE A 466 -7.76 -3.26 -11.27
C ILE A 466 -8.02 -3.42 -9.76
N ALA A 467 -6.98 -3.20 -8.96
CA ALA A 467 -6.96 -3.49 -7.53
C ALA A 467 -7.60 -2.40 -6.65
N GLU A 468 -8.21 -1.37 -7.23
CA GLU A 468 -8.75 -0.20 -6.54
C GLU A 468 -10.17 0.13 -7.03
N ARG A 469 -10.96 0.80 -6.19
CA ARG A 469 -12.26 1.35 -6.58
C ARG A 469 -12.07 2.67 -7.33
N LEU A 470 -13.08 3.10 -8.09
CA LEU A 470 -13.01 4.39 -8.80
C LEU A 470 -12.98 5.57 -7.83
N ASP A 471 -13.71 5.49 -6.72
CA ASP A 471 -13.70 6.52 -5.68
C ASP A 471 -13.04 5.98 -4.42
N PHE A 472 -12.00 6.67 -3.98
CA PHE A 472 -11.15 6.21 -2.89
C PHE A 472 -10.45 7.38 -2.20
N TRP A 473 -10.07 7.15 -0.95
CA TRP A 473 -9.21 8.07 -0.22
C TRP A 473 -7.76 7.60 -0.39
N ALA A 474 -6.89 8.51 -0.77
CA ALA A 474 -5.46 8.27 -0.86
C ALA A 474 -4.71 9.41 -0.18
N GLU A 475 -3.45 9.57 -0.56
CA GLU A 475 -2.55 10.55 0.05
C GLU A 475 -2.41 10.29 1.56
N GLY A 476 -2.01 11.30 2.33
CA GLY A 476 -1.89 11.20 3.78
C GLY A 476 -0.48 10.91 4.25
N GLY A 477 -0.37 10.16 5.34
CA GLY A 477 0.86 10.06 6.12
C GLY A 477 0.90 8.86 7.05
N ASN A 478 1.96 8.79 7.86
CA ASN A 478 2.13 7.72 8.84
C ASN A 478 2.11 8.31 10.25
N ILE A 479 1.31 7.71 11.12
CA ILE A 479 1.36 7.94 12.56
C ILE A 479 2.14 6.76 13.17
N PRO A 480 3.37 6.99 13.67
CA PRO A 480 4.11 5.94 14.36
C PRO A 480 3.45 5.64 15.71
N LEU A 481 3.25 4.35 16.00
CA LEU A 481 2.72 3.89 17.27
C LEU A 481 3.84 3.85 18.33
N PRO A 482 3.62 4.44 19.53
CA PRO A 482 4.67 4.72 20.51
C PRO A 482 5.36 3.49 21.11
N TYR A 483 4.65 2.37 21.24
CA TYR A 483 5.17 1.14 21.86
C TYR A 483 5.65 0.13 20.82
N SER A 484 4.78 -0.31 19.91
CA SER A 484 5.15 -1.30 18.89
C SER A 484 6.11 -0.75 17.83
N GLY A 485 6.10 0.57 17.60
CA GLY A 485 6.83 1.22 16.52
C GLY A 485 6.22 1.01 15.13
N TYR A 486 5.03 0.39 15.03
CA TYR A 486 4.35 0.20 13.76
C TYR A 486 3.89 1.54 13.17
N ASP A 487 3.87 1.62 11.83
CA ASP A 487 3.35 2.80 11.12
C ASP A 487 1.85 2.56 10.80
N ALA A 488 0.97 3.35 11.42
CA ALA A 488 -0.43 3.44 11.04
C ALA A 488 -0.60 4.48 9.92
N HIS A 489 -0.90 4.02 8.70
CA HIS A 489 -1.03 4.86 7.52
C HIS A 489 -2.48 5.31 7.35
N PHE A 490 -2.69 6.62 7.35
CA PHE A 490 -3.99 7.23 7.12
C PHE A 490 -4.06 7.86 5.73
N ALA A 491 -5.29 8.03 5.23
CA ALA A 491 -5.59 8.71 3.97
C ALA A 491 -6.46 9.96 4.20
N ASN A 492 -6.15 11.06 3.51
CA ASN A 492 -6.86 12.34 3.69
C ASN A 492 -7.14 13.13 2.38
N GLY A 493 -6.70 12.62 1.22
CA GLY A 493 -7.00 13.17 -0.11
C GLY A 493 -8.04 12.32 -0.84
N PHE A 494 -9.08 12.93 -1.41
CA PHE A 494 -10.14 12.19 -2.10
C PHE A 494 -9.95 12.18 -3.61
N HIS A 495 -9.95 10.99 -4.21
CA HIS A 495 -9.91 10.79 -5.66
C HIS A 495 -11.30 10.36 -6.12
N SER A 496 -11.89 11.14 -7.04
CA SER A 496 -13.24 10.92 -7.57
C SER A 496 -13.12 10.54 -9.03
N TYR A 497 -13.07 9.25 -9.34
CA TYR A 497 -12.94 8.78 -10.73
C TYR A 497 -14.23 8.16 -11.25
N SER A 498 -15.24 7.93 -10.41
CA SER A 498 -16.57 7.56 -10.92
C SER A 498 -17.32 8.79 -11.45
N PRO A 499 -18.39 8.61 -12.24
CA PRO A 499 -19.25 9.72 -12.68
C PRO A 499 -20.05 10.38 -11.55
N ALA A 500 -19.92 9.91 -10.30
CA ALA A 500 -20.56 10.55 -9.16
C ALA A 500 -19.92 11.93 -8.89
N PRO A 501 -20.71 12.93 -8.51
CA PRO A 501 -20.16 14.23 -8.17
C PRO A 501 -19.29 14.12 -6.91
N CYS A 502 -18.27 14.97 -6.84
CA CYS A 502 -17.43 15.03 -5.65
C CYS A 502 -18.24 15.31 -4.38
N PRO A 503 -17.87 14.68 -3.25
CA PRO A 503 -18.54 14.92 -1.98
C PRO A 503 -18.53 16.39 -1.57
N GLN A 504 -19.66 16.88 -1.04
CA GLN A 504 -19.78 18.26 -0.59
C GLN A 504 -18.80 18.58 0.54
N GLY A 505 -18.13 19.73 0.46
CA GLY A 505 -17.19 20.21 1.49
C GLY A 505 -15.84 19.48 1.50
N ILE A 506 -15.59 18.57 0.56
CA ILE A 506 -14.35 17.84 0.43
C ILE A 506 -13.71 18.21 -0.91
N TRP A 507 -12.48 18.69 -0.88
CA TRP A 507 -11.71 18.85 -2.12
C TRP A 507 -11.44 17.47 -2.72
N CYS A 508 -11.66 17.33 -4.02
CA CYS A 508 -11.47 16.08 -4.74
C CYS A 508 -10.63 16.31 -6.01
N LEU A 509 -9.95 15.25 -6.46
CA LEU A 509 -9.43 15.17 -7.81
C LEU A 509 -10.43 14.45 -8.72
N ASP A 510 -11.20 15.21 -9.50
CA ASP A 510 -12.12 14.68 -10.50
C ASP A 510 -11.36 14.20 -11.75
N ARG A 511 -11.49 12.90 -12.05
CA ARG A 511 -11.04 12.24 -13.27
C ARG A 511 -12.09 11.23 -13.75
N SER A 512 -13.37 11.62 -13.66
CA SER A 512 -14.55 10.79 -13.95
C SER A 512 -14.42 9.92 -15.20
N ILE A 513 -14.74 8.64 -15.07
CA ILE A 513 -14.75 7.65 -16.15
C ILE A 513 -15.81 6.57 -15.91
N ASP A 514 -16.35 5.99 -16.99
CA ASP A 514 -17.42 4.98 -16.91
C ASP A 514 -16.99 3.66 -16.26
N GLY A 515 -15.69 3.34 -16.32
CA GLY A 515 -15.12 2.13 -15.72
C GLY A 515 -13.78 1.75 -16.31
N LEU A 516 -13.02 0.94 -15.57
CA LEU A 516 -11.67 0.48 -15.95
C LEU A 516 -11.53 -1.04 -16.02
N ASP A 517 -12.65 -1.78 -15.93
CA ASP A 517 -12.63 -3.23 -16.05
C ASP A 517 -12.04 -3.67 -17.40
N PRO A 518 -11.25 -4.76 -17.42
CA PRO A 518 -10.67 -5.26 -18.64
C PRO A 518 -11.76 -5.70 -19.63
N HIS A 519 -11.59 -5.35 -20.91
CA HIS A 519 -12.48 -5.83 -21.98
C HIS A 519 -12.28 -7.32 -22.24
N VAL A 520 -11.09 -7.85 -21.93
CA VAL A 520 -10.76 -9.28 -22.04
C VAL A 520 -10.17 -9.75 -20.73
N LEU A 521 -10.88 -10.65 -20.05
CA LEU A 521 -10.32 -11.35 -18.91
C LEU A 521 -9.22 -12.30 -19.38
N ALA A 522 -8.03 -12.13 -18.82
CA ALA A 522 -6.88 -12.99 -19.05
C ALA A 522 -6.20 -13.26 -17.70
N THR A 523 -6.54 -14.41 -17.10
CA THR A 523 -5.97 -14.85 -15.83
C THR A 523 -4.88 -15.88 -16.07
N THR A 524 -3.83 -15.88 -15.25
CA THR A 524 -2.69 -16.79 -15.42
C THR A 524 -2.83 -18.01 -14.51
N SER A 525 -2.88 -19.19 -15.12
CA SER A 525 -2.76 -20.47 -14.40
C SER A 525 -1.30 -20.75 -14.04
N PHE A 526 -1.06 -21.59 -13.03
CA PHE A 526 0.30 -22.01 -12.71
C PHE A 526 0.95 -22.73 -13.90
N ALA A 527 0.19 -23.53 -14.65
CA ALA A 527 0.69 -24.23 -15.83
C ALA A 527 1.11 -23.29 -16.97
N ASP A 528 0.42 -22.15 -17.16
CA ASP A 528 0.84 -21.13 -18.12
C ASP A 528 2.11 -20.43 -17.66
N TYR A 529 2.13 -20.00 -16.40
CA TYR A 529 3.29 -19.37 -15.78
C TYR A 529 4.54 -20.26 -15.83
N ALA A 530 4.42 -21.52 -15.42
CA ALA A 530 5.51 -22.50 -15.40
C ALA A 530 6.01 -22.90 -16.80
N ALA A 531 5.24 -22.59 -17.85
CA ALA A 531 5.61 -22.82 -19.24
C ALA A 531 5.99 -21.52 -19.98
N GLY A 532 6.12 -20.40 -19.26
CA GLY A 532 6.44 -19.10 -19.86
C GLY A 532 5.36 -18.54 -20.79
N ARG A 533 4.12 -19.04 -20.71
CA ARG A 533 2.99 -18.53 -21.48
C ARG A 533 2.34 -17.36 -20.73
N ASP A 534 2.13 -16.25 -21.43
CA ASP A 534 1.43 -15.08 -20.91
C ASP A 534 0.03 -14.97 -21.57
N PRO A 535 -1.05 -15.32 -20.85
CA PRO A 535 -2.41 -15.27 -21.40
C PRO A 535 -2.82 -13.90 -21.92
N ALA A 536 -2.31 -12.80 -21.33
CA ALA A 536 -2.63 -11.46 -21.80
C ALA A 536 -1.99 -11.21 -23.19
N ILE A 537 -0.73 -11.59 -23.37
CA ILE A 537 -0.04 -11.50 -24.67
C ILE A 537 -0.68 -12.45 -25.69
N SER A 538 -1.07 -13.66 -25.30
CA SER A 538 -1.80 -14.58 -26.19
C SER A 538 -3.12 -13.99 -26.69
N ALA A 539 -3.91 -13.37 -25.80
CA ALA A 539 -5.16 -12.70 -26.17
C ALA A 539 -4.92 -11.49 -27.10
N ILE A 540 -3.86 -10.72 -26.85
CA ILE A 540 -3.45 -9.62 -27.74
C ILE A 540 -3.07 -10.16 -29.12
N ALA A 541 -2.23 -11.20 -29.19
CA ALA A 541 -1.78 -11.80 -30.44
C ALA A 541 -2.95 -12.37 -31.27
N GLU A 542 -3.96 -12.96 -30.62
CA GLU A 542 -5.19 -13.41 -31.30
C GLU A 542 -5.97 -12.24 -31.92
N ARG A 543 -6.12 -11.12 -31.19
CA ARG A 543 -6.79 -9.93 -31.69
C ARG A 543 -6.06 -9.28 -32.85
N LEU A 544 -4.73 -9.19 -32.76
CA LEU A 544 -3.89 -8.70 -33.86
C LEU A 544 -4.06 -9.54 -35.13
N ARG A 545 -4.18 -10.88 -35.00
CA ARG A 545 -4.43 -11.77 -36.14
C ARG A 545 -5.80 -11.54 -36.77
N LYS A 546 -6.86 -11.43 -35.96
CA LYS A 546 -8.24 -11.19 -36.46
C LYS A 546 -8.36 -9.85 -37.19
N SER A 547 -7.69 -8.80 -36.72
CA SER A 547 -7.68 -7.50 -37.40
C SER A 547 -6.89 -7.49 -38.72
N ALA A 548 -5.96 -8.43 -38.91
CA ALA A 548 -5.16 -8.54 -40.12
C ALA A 548 -5.84 -9.35 -41.25
N GLY A 549 -7.04 -9.91 -41.03
CA GLY A 549 -7.84 -10.52 -42.09
C GLY A 549 -7.36 -11.90 -42.56
N ASN A 550 -7.11 -12.84 -41.65
CA ASN A 550 -7.08 -14.26 -41.99
C ASN A 550 -8.03 -15.01 -41.02
N PRO A 551 -9.08 -15.70 -41.51
CA PRO A 551 -10.06 -16.39 -40.67
C PRO A 551 -9.44 -17.48 -39.77
#